data_AF-A0A3L8RN75-F1
#
_entry.id   AF-A0A3L8RN75-F1
#
_cell.length_a   1.000
_cell.length_b   1.000
_cell.length_c   1.000
_cell.angle_alpha   90.00
_cell.angle_beta   90.00
_cell.angle_gamma   90.00
#
_symmetry.space_group_name_H-M   'P 1'
#
loop_
_entity.id
_entity.type
_entity.pdbx_description
1 polymer ?
#
loop_
_entity_poly.entity_id
_entity_poly.type
_entity_poly.pdbx_seq_one_letter_code
_entity_poly.pdbx_strand_id
1 'polypeptide(L)'
;MPVHERYTDRAGRERWRATGEPFIGLDGKPLRIGEGVVTAEERARILAGLRSRTSESLATGRRGKPRAQSLLSGLLKCGRCGGNMTKGGRSYRCYRRVNLGKAVCLGMSVLVEDADRVLTSAFMSRVTSLKDEHEVFQALAHRWPAYENPEADARRKELSIAMDDAEARLNALDDAYFVKGHFKGAKGQHRYDQLRTAIAGQLESVTAELEEISQATDLTVLRDGDRLHEAWASADLEQSRILLRIALHSVTLLPPPNTGPRSWFELFTRFCFHWVGEKPQPLEVDRARLDGIFYFVPDTARLAA
;
A
#
# COMPACT_ATOMS: atom_id res chain seq x y z
N MET A 1 -21.23 -1.87 -29.02
CA MET A 1 -20.05 -1.53 -29.83
C MET A 1 -19.06 -0.80 -28.93
N PRO A 2 -17.73 -0.96 -29.09
CA PRO A 2 -16.76 -0.14 -28.34
C PRO A 2 -17.13 1.34 -28.49
N VAL A 3 -17.01 2.14 -27.43
CA VAL A 3 -17.19 3.59 -27.55
C VAL A 3 -16.02 4.10 -28.37
N HIS A 4 -16.24 4.19 -29.67
CA HIS A 4 -15.27 4.73 -30.60
C HIS A 4 -15.41 6.25 -30.58
N GLU A 5 -14.39 6.93 -30.10
CA GLU A 5 -14.33 8.38 -30.25
C GLU A 5 -13.89 8.67 -31.70
N ARG A 6 -14.75 9.37 -32.43
CA ARG A 6 -14.48 9.79 -33.82
C ARG A 6 -13.53 10.99 -33.78
N TYR A 7 -12.41 10.90 -34.48
CA TYR A 7 -11.50 12.02 -34.66
C TYR A 7 -10.99 12.12 -36.09
N THR A 8 -10.60 13.31 -36.52
CA THR A 8 -10.05 13.56 -37.85
C THR A 8 -8.52 13.66 -37.76
N ASP A 9 -7.80 12.88 -38.57
CA ASP A 9 -6.33 12.96 -38.61
C ASP A 9 -5.85 14.24 -39.31
N ARG A 10 -4.54 14.53 -39.24
CA ARG A 10 -3.93 15.71 -39.89
C ARG A 10 -4.11 15.74 -41.42
N ALA A 11 -4.50 14.62 -42.04
CA ALA A 11 -4.76 14.50 -43.46
C ALA A 11 -6.26 14.55 -43.79
N GLY A 12 -7.12 14.94 -42.83
CA GLY A 12 -8.55 15.08 -43.05
C GLY A 12 -9.34 13.76 -43.08
N ARG A 13 -8.72 12.63 -42.71
CA ARG A 13 -9.38 11.32 -42.74
C ARG A 13 -10.04 11.02 -41.41
N GLU A 14 -11.28 10.54 -41.46
CA GLU A 14 -11.99 10.08 -40.28
C GLU A 14 -11.37 8.78 -39.74
N ARG A 15 -11.09 8.78 -38.44
CA ARG A 15 -10.53 7.65 -37.69
C ARG A 15 -11.32 7.44 -36.41
N TRP A 16 -11.26 6.22 -35.90
CA TRP A 16 -11.96 5.79 -34.70
C TRP A 16 -10.93 5.27 -33.69
N ARG A 17 -10.92 5.78 -32.46
CA ARG A 17 -10.09 5.21 -31.37
C ARG A 17 -10.96 4.50 -30.35
N ALA A 18 -10.53 3.32 -29.91
CA ALA A 18 -11.14 2.66 -28.76
C ALA A 18 -10.82 3.48 -27.49
N THR A 19 -11.85 3.94 -26.78
CA THR A 19 -11.70 4.71 -25.53
C THR A 19 -11.38 3.84 -24.31
N GLY A 20 -11.42 2.51 -24.46
CA GLY A 20 -11.04 1.56 -23.43
C GLY A 20 -12.04 1.43 -22.30
N GLU A 21 -13.12 2.22 -22.24
CA GLU A 21 -14.15 2.17 -21.20
C GLU A 21 -15.16 1.04 -21.43
N PRO A 22 -15.68 0.42 -20.34
CA PRO A 22 -16.69 -0.63 -20.46
C PRO A 22 -17.99 -0.04 -21.00
N PHE A 23 -18.70 -0.81 -21.82
CA PHE A 23 -20.01 -0.42 -22.31
C PHE A 23 -20.98 -0.36 -21.14
N ILE A 24 -21.65 0.76 -20.93
CA ILE A 24 -22.64 0.92 -19.86
C ILE A 24 -24.03 0.70 -20.45
N GLY A 25 -24.80 -0.21 -19.87
CA GLY A 25 -26.19 -0.48 -20.21
C GLY A 25 -27.12 0.65 -19.78
N LEU A 26 -28.38 0.57 -20.22
CA LEU A 26 -29.43 1.54 -19.85
C LEU A 26 -29.72 1.55 -18.34
N ASP A 27 -29.29 0.52 -17.62
CA ASP A 27 -29.36 0.35 -16.16
C ASP A 27 -28.18 0.97 -15.41
N GLY A 28 -27.25 1.63 -16.12
CA GLY A 28 -26.05 2.23 -15.52
C GLY A 28 -24.97 1.22 -15.14
N LYS A 29 -25.10 -0.06 -15.52
CA LYS A 29 -24.12 -1.12 -15.21
C LYS A 29 -23.30 -1.51 -16.44
N PRO A 30 -22.07 -2.02 -16.27
CA PRO A 30 -21.28 -2.55 -17.38
C PRO A 30 -22.00 -3.73 -18.07
N LEU A 31 -22.27 -3.61 -19.37
CA LEU A 31 -22.87 -4.66 -20.19
C LEU A 31 -21.79 -5.65 -20.66
N ARG A 32 -22.00 -6.94 -20.38
CA ARG A 32 -21.13 -8.01 -20.87
C ARG A 32 -21.53 -8.39 -22.30
N ILE A 33 -20.67 -8.12 -23.28
CA ILE A 33 -20.86 -8.51 -24.68
C ILE A 33 -19.89 -9.66 -24.99
N GLY A 34 -20.41 -10.89 -25.03
CA GLY A 34 -19.63 -12.11 -25.28
C GLY A 34 -18.83 -12.63 -24.08
N GLU A 35 -17.89 -13.54 -24.35
CA GLU A 35 -16.95 -14.07 -23.38
C GLU A 35 -15.73 -13.14 -23.26
N GLY A 36 -15.62 -12.43 -22.14
CA GLY A 36 -14.55 -11.47 -21.92
C GLY A 36 -13.27 -12.14 -21.40
N VAL A 37 -12.10 -11.64 -21.83
CA VAL A 37 -10.79 -12.08 -21.34
C VAL A 37 -10.57 -11.74 -19.85
N VAL A 38 -11.20 -10.66 -19.39
CA VAL A 38 -11.23 -10.24 -17.98
C VAL A 38 -12.60 -9.66 -17.66
N THR A 39 -13.04 -9.82 -16.41
CA THR A 39 -14.26 -9.20 -15.88
C THR A 39 -14.09 -7.69 -15.72
N ALA A 40 -15.21 -6.95 -15.60
CA ALA A 40 -15.18 -5.51 -15.38
C ALA A 40 -14.45 -5.13 -14.06
N GLU A 41 -14.57 -5.98 -13.04
CA GLU A 41 -13.93 -5.81 -11.75
C GLU A 41 -12.42 -6.11 -11.80
N GLU A 42 -12.01 -7.20 -12.46
CA GLU A 42 -10.59 -7.47 -12.72
C GLU A 42 -9.96 -6.33 -13.53
N ARG A 43 -10.67 -5.80 -14.52
CA ARG A 43 -10.21 -4.62 -15.26
C ARG A 43 -10.05 -3.40 -14.34
N ALA A 44 -10.98 -3.16 -13.41
CA ALA A 44 -10.86 -2.07 -12.45
C ALA A 44 -9.62 -2.25 -11.55
N ARG A 45 -9.38 -3.48 -11.05
CA ARG A 45 -8.17 -3.84 -10.28
C ARG A 45 -6.88 -3.65 -11.08
N ILE A 46 -6.83 -4.14 -12.32
CA ILE A 46 -5.68 -3.99 -13.22
C ILE A 46 -5.39 -2.51 -13.49
N LEU A 47 -6.42 -1.70 -13.78
CA LEU A 47 -6.26 -0.27 -14.03
C LEU A 47 -5.83 0.49 -12.77
N ALA A 48 -6.33 0.13 -11.59
CA ALA A 48 -5.87 0.69 -10.32
C ALA A 48 -4.38 0.37 -10.09
N GLY A 49 -3.96 -0.87 -10.35
CA GLY A 49 -2.56 -1.30 -10.30
C GLY A 49 -1.68 -0.51 -11.28
N LEU A 50 -2.10 -0.34 -12.54
CA LEU A 50 -1.37 0.44 -13.54
C LEU A 50 -1.27 1.93 -13.17
N ARG A 51 -2.35 2.53 -12.65
CA ARG A 51 -2.33 3.92 -12.16
C ARG A 51 -1.36 4.09 -10.99
N SER A 52 -1.30 3.13 -10.07
CA SER A 52 -0.35 3.18 -8.94
C SER A 52 1.13 3.17 -9.38
N ARG A 53 1.40 2.54 -10.53
CA ARG A 53 2.74 2.37 -11.13
C ARG A 53 3.08 3.41 -12.18
N THR A 54 2.19 4.34 -12.49
CA THR A 54 2.41 5.37 -13.51
C THR A 54 2.30 6.77 -12.90
N SER A 55 3.22 7.66 -13.28
CA SER A 55 3.10 9.08 -12.98
C SER A 55 2.71 9.82 -14.25
N GLU A 56 1.65 10.62 -14.18
CA GLU A 56 1.34 11.60 -15.22
C GLU A 56 2.27 12.79 -15.04
N SER A 57 3.25 12.90 -15.95
CA SER A 57 4.02 14.13 -16.11
C SER A 57 3.30 14.98 -17.16
N LEU A 58 2.91 16.21 -16.79
CA LEU A 58 2.22 17.18 -17.66
C LEU A 58 2.92 17.42 -19.01
N ALA A 59 4.21 17.08 -19.15
CA ALA A 59 4.99 17.34 -20.35
C ALA A 59 5.26 16.11 -21.25
N THR A 60 5.13 14.87 -20.77
CA THR A 60 5.63 13.68 -21.52
C THR A 60 4.77 12.42 -21.42
N GLY A 61 3.49 12.55 -21.06
CA GLY A 61 2.56 11.42 -20.98
C GLY A 61 2.76 10.54 -19.72
N ARG A 62 2.08 9.40 -19.68
CA ARG A 62 2.20 8.42 -18.58
C ARG A 62 3.53 7.69 -18.69
N ARG A 63 4.43 7.92 -17.72
CA ARG A 63 5.63 7.10 -17.55
C ARG A 63 5.48 6.16 -16.38
N GLY A 64 6.15 5.01 -16.46
CA GLY A 64 6.37 4.15 -15.31
C GLY A 64 7.05 4.95 -14.19
N LYS A 65 6.50 4.88 -12.98
CA LYS A 65 7.08 5.49 -11.80
C LYS A 65 8.40 4.75 -11.52
N PRO A 66 9.56 5.44 -11.52
CA PRO A 66 10.81 4.78 -11.23
C PRO A 66 10.75 4.14 -9.85
N ARG A 67 11.32 2.94 -9.71
CA ARG A 67 11.43 2.25 -8.42
C ARG A 67 12.12 3.18 -7.42
N ALA A 68 11.62 3.17 -6.19
CA ALA A 68 12.24 3.97 -5.13
C ALA A 68 13.65 3.46 -4.86
N GLN A 69 14.60 4.39 -4.73
CA GLN A 69 16.02 4.06 -4.53
C GLN A 69 16.42 3.99 -3.05
N SER A 70 15.49 4.30 -2.15
CA SER A 70 15.70 4.35 -0.69
C SER A 70 14.40 4.50 0.09
N LEU A 71 14.45 4.29 1.40
CA LEU A 71 13.28 4.21 2.28
C LEU A 71 12.46 5.49 2.28
N LEU A 72 13.11 6.65 2.33
CA LEU A 72 12.45 7.96 2.40
C LEU A 72 12.20 8.64 1.03
N SER A 73 12.46 7.96 -0.10
CA SER A 73 12.20 8.52 -1.43
C SER A 73 10.73 8.96 -1.58
N GLY A 74 10.53 10.27 -1.80
CA GLY A 74 9.22 10.90 -1.94
C GLY A 74 8.50 11.26 -0.64
N LEU A 75 9.03 10.82 0.52
CA LEU A 75 8.46 11.08 1.85
C LEU A 75 9.21 12.19 2.60
N LEU A 76 10.54 12.26 2.44
CA LEU A 76 11.38 13.27 3.11
C LEU A 76 11.31 14.63 2.41
N LYS A 77 11.05 15.67 3.22
CA LYS A 77 10.91 17.07 2.82
C LYS A 77 12.01 17.92 3.45
N CYS A 78 12.39 18.97 2.71
CA CYS A 78 13.37 19.94 3.12
C CYS A 78 12.72 21.02 3.98
N GLY A 79 13.08 21.12 5.27
CA GLY A 79 12.57 22.16 6.19
C GLY A 79 12.96 23.59 5.83
N ARG A 80 13.87 23.83 4.87
CA ARG A 80 14.15 25.18 4.34
C ARG A 80 13.17 25.64 3.28
N CYS A 81 12.82 24.77 2.33
CA CYS A 81 12.06 25.17 1.14
C CYS A 81 10.80 24.33 0.88
N GLY A 82 10.47 23.40 1.77
CA GLY A 82 9.35 22.45 1.66
C GLY A 82 9.48 21.40 0.53
N GLY A 83 10.54 21.47 -0.28
CA GLY A 83 10.73 20.60 -1.44
C GLY A 83 11.15 19.18 -1.05
N ASN A 84 10.99 18.22 -1.96
CA ASN A 84 11.45 16.84 -1.73
C ASN A 84 12.96 16.77 -1.53
N MET A 85 13.41 15.88 -0.66
CA MET A 85 14.79 15.43 -0.60
C MET A 85 14.91 14.08 -1.33
N THR A 86 15.90 13.98 -2.21
CA THR A 86 16.13 12.80 -3.04
C THR A 86 17.49 12.19 -2.71
N LYS A 87 17.59 10.86 -2.75
CA LYS A 87 18.88 10.18 -2.57
C LYS A 87 19.83 10.57 -3.69
N GLY A 88 21.06 10.93 -3.33
CA GLY A 88 22.17 11.12 -4.25
C GLY A 88 23.44 10.64 -3.56
N GLY A 89 23.99 9.52 -4.04
CA GLY A 89 25.10 8.83 -3.36
C GLY A 89 24.66 8.34 -1.98
N ARG A 90 25.44 8.66 -0.95
CA ARG A 90 25.23 8.25 0.46
C ARG A 90 24.27 9.16 1.24
N SER A 91 23.72 10.21 0.62
CA SER A 91 22.92 11.22 1.32
C SER A 91 21.60 11.51 0.62
N TYR A 92 20.58 11.84 1.42
CA TYR A 92 19.44 12.61 0.94
C TYR A 92 19.85 14.07 0.75
N ARG A 93 19.52 14.65 -0.40
CA ARG A 93 19.83 16.06 -0.72
C ARG A 93 18.58 16.77 -1.20
N CYS A 94 18.45 18.05 -0.85
CA CYS A 94 17.35 18.88 -1.33
C CYS A 94 17.30 18.93 -2.87
N TYR A 95 16.21 18.43 -3.46
CA TYR A 95 16.04 18.36 -4.91
C TYR A 95 16.11 19.74 -5.56
N ARG A 96 15.44 20.75 -4.97
CA ARG A 96 15.42 22.12 -5.52
C ARG A 96 16.80 22.76 -5.49
N ARG A 97 17.60 22.54 -4.45
CA ARG A 97 19.00 23.04 -4.40
C ARG A 97 19.85 22.46 -5.53
N VAL A 98 19.73 21.15 -5.75
CA VAL A 98 20.55 20.41 -6.71
C VAL A 98 20.18 20.78 -8.14
N ASN A 99 18.89 20.89 -8.45
CA ASN A 99 18.41 21.09 -9.83
C ASN A 99 18.13 22.55 -10.20
N LEU A 100 17.78 23.41 -9.22
CA LEU A 100 17.40 24.82 -9.46
C LEU A 100 18.39 25.83 -8.84
N GLY A 101 19.44 25.35 -8.16
CA GLY A 101 20.51 26.19 -7.64
C GLY A 101 20.24 26.85 -6.27
N LYS A 102 21.22 27.65 -5.82
CA LYS A 102 21.25 28.26 -4.47
C LYS A 102 20.20 29.36 -4.30
N ALA A 103 19.81 30.02 -5.39
CA ALA A 103 18.81 31.08 -5.38
C ALA A 103 17.44 30.59 -4.86
N VAL A 104 17.09 29.31 -5.08
CA VAL A 104 15.82 28.72 -4.65
C VAL A 104 15.89 28.13 -3.24
N CYS A 105 17.02 27.56 -2.85
CA CYS A 105 17.21 26.96 -1.54
C CYS A 105 18.70 26.94 -1.23
N LEU A 106 19.10 27.20 0.02
CA LEU A 106 20.49 27.04 0.46
C LEU A 106 20.94 25.57 0.43
N GLY A 107 19.99 24.64 0.51
CA GLY A 107 20.21 23.20 0.51
C GLY A 107 20.25 22.63 1.92
N MET A 108 19.97 21.34 1.97
CA MET A 108 20.18 20.49 3.14
C MET A 108 20.58 19.11 2.66
N SER A 109 21.35 18.43 3.49
CA SER A 109 21.74 17.04 3.29
C SER A 109 21.75 16.29 4.60
N VAL A 110 21.42 15.00 4.55
CA VAL A 110 21.54 14.06 5.66
C VAL A 110 21.99 12.72 5.08
N LEU A 111 22.80 11.95 5.82
CA LEU A 111 23.17 10.60 5.40
C LEU A 111 21.91 9.73 5.33
N VAL A 112 21.84 8.85 4.33
CA VAL A 112 20.71 7.94 4.15
C VAL A 112 20.58 7.04 5.37
N GLU A 113 21.70 6.48 5.83
CA GLU A 113 21.76 5.60 7.00
C GLU A 113 21.23 6.27 8.27
N ASP A 114 21.67 7.50 8.57
CA ASP A 114 21.21 8.22 9.77
C ASP A 114 19.71 8.55 9.69
N ALA A 115 19.24 8.99 8.52
CA ALA A 115 17.84 9.33 8.30
C ALA A 115 16.93 8.09 8.39
N ASP A 116 17.36 6.98 7.80
CA ASP A 116 16.63 5.71 7.83
C ASP A 116 16.60 5.16 9.26
N ARG A 117 17.70 5.28 10.04
CA ARG A 117 17.74 4.87 11.45
C ARG A 117 16.78 5.67 12.33
N VAL A 118 16.74 7.00 12.15
CA VAL A 118 15.75 7.86 12.83
C VAL A 118 14.33 7.41 12.46
N LEU A 119 14.08 7.17 11.17
CA LEU A 119 12.77 6.75 10.71
C LEU A 119 12.33 5.40 11.29
N THR A 120 13.20 4.39 11.23
CA THR A 120 12.92 3.05 11.76
C THR A 120 12.54 3.14 13.23
N SER A 121 13.33 3.86 14.03
CA SER A 121 13.05 4.05 15.46
C SER A 121 11.71 4.74 15.71
N ALA A 122 11.42 5.81 14.95
CA ALA A 122 10.15 6.53 15.04
C ALA A 122 8.96 5.65 14.62
N PHE A 123 9.13 4.83 13.57
CA PHE A 123 8.11 3.90 13.09
C PHE A 123 7.81 2.82 14.12
N MET A 124 8.83 2.17 14.72
CA MET A 124 8.62 1.14 15.75
C MET A 124 7.87 1.70 16.96
N SER A 125 8.32 2.86 17.45
CA SER A 125 7.69 3.55 18.59
C SER A 125 6.24 3.93 18.29
N ARG A 126 5.97 4.32 17.03
CA ARG A 126 4.63 4.64 16.59
C ARG A 126 3.75 3.40 16.54
N VAL A 127 4.16 2.35 15.83
CA VAL A 127 3.31 1.16 15.61
C VAL A 127 2.97 0.47 16.93
N THR A 128 3.96 0.28 17.80
CA THR A 128 3.77 -0.39 19.09
C THR A 128 2.87 0.40 20.06
N SER A 129 2.81 1.74 19.95
CA SER A 129 1.97 2.59 20.78
C SER A 129 0.53 2.76 20.26
N LEU A 130 0.22 2.33 19.05
CA LEU A 130 -1.15 2.38 18.50
C LEU A 130 -2.06 1.40 19.24
N LYS A 131 -3.31 1.78 19.49
CA LYS A 131 -4.33 0.83 19.98
C LYS A 131 -4.78 -0.12 18.86
N ASP A 132 -5.32 -1.29 19.23
CA ASP A 132 -5.81 -2.28 18.26
C ASP A 132 -6.89 -1.68 17.35
N GLU A 133 -7.78 -0.85 17.89
CA GLU A 133 -8.90 -0.26 17.13
C GLU A 133 -8.47 0.92 16.26
N HIS A 134 -7.20 1.35 16.33
CA HIS A 134 -6.72 2.48 15.54
C HIS A 134 -6.64 2.10 14.06
N GLU A 135 -7.22 2.92 13.18
CA GLU A 135 -7.31 2.65 11.73
C GLU A 135 -5.96 2.28 11.09
N VAL A 136 -4.90 3.03 11.42
CA VAL A 136 -3.54 2.74 10.93
C VAL A 136 -3.04 1.37 11.41
N PHE A 137 -3.35 0.97 12.65
CA PHE A 137 -2.95 -0.33 13.16
C PHE A 137 -3.69 -1.45 12.43
N GLN A 138 -5.01 -1.33 12.27
CA GLN A 138 -5.81 -2.27 11.48
C GLN A 138 -5.32 -2.40 10.04
N ALA A 139 -4.98 -1.27 9.40
CA ALA A 139 -4.43 -1.27 8.04
C ALA A 139 -3.04 -1.92 7.97
N LEU A 140 -2.18 -1.73 8.97
CA LEU A 140 -0.90 -2.42 9.07
C LEU A 140 -1.08 -3.92 9.31
N ALA A 141 -1.92 -4.30 10.27
CA ALA A 141 -2.26 -5.70 10.57
C ALA A 141 -2.82 -6.42 9.34
N HIS A 142 -3.69 -5.76 8.56
CA HIS A 142 -4.18 -6.34 7.31
C HIS A 142 -3.11 -6.53 6.22
N ARG A 143 -2.08 -5.68 6.22
CA ARG A 143 -1.00 -5.73 5.23
C ARG A 143 0.17 -6.60 5.66
N TRP A 144 0.32 -6.84 6.96
CA TRP A 144 1.39 -7.60 7.57
C TRP A 144 1.51 -9.06 7.06
N PRO A 145 0.41 -9.83 6.88
CA PRO A 145 0.50 -11.19 6.32
C PRO A 145 1.20 -11.24 4.95
N ALA A 146 0.92 -10.25 4.09
CA ALA A 146 1.56 -10.14 2.77
C ALA A 146 3.06 -9.85 2.84
N TYR A 147 3.53 -9.38 3.98
CA TYR A 147 4.92 -9.10 4.27
C TYR A 147 5.61 -10.32 4.91
N GLU A 148 5.00 -10.93 5.93
CA GLU A 148 5.57 -12.07 6.67
C GLU A 148 5.59 -13.35 5.85
N ASN A 149 4.48 -13.69 5.18
CA ASN A 149 4.37 -14.86 4.33
C ASN A 149 3.60 -14.54 3.04
N PRO A 150 4.32 -14.07 1.99
CA PRO A 150 3.71 -13.73 0.71
C PRO A 150 2.95 -14.90 0.05
N GLU A 151 3.38 -16.14 0.30
CA GLU A 151 2.71 -17.34 -0.23
C GLU A 151 1.38 -17.59 0.48
N ALA A 152 1.35 -17.47 1.82
CA ALA A 152 0.11 -17.54 2.58
C ALA A 152 -0.86 -16.41 2.23
N ASP A 153 -0.39 -15.18 1.99
CA ASP A 153 -1.25 -14.08 1.51
C ASP A 153 -1.77 -14.32 0.07
N ALA A 154 -0.96 -14.90 -0.82
CA ALA A 154 -1.43 -15.32 -2.14
C ALA A 154 -2.54 -16.38 -2.02
N ARG A 155 -2.31 -17.41 -1.21
CA ARG A 155 -3.30 -18.46 -0.91
C ARG A 155 -4.58 -17.88 -0.28
N ARG A 156 -4.45 -16.95 0.67
CA ARG A 156 -5.59 -16.25 1.29
C ARG A 156 -6.44 -15.50 0.25
N LYS A 157 -5.80 -14.82 -0.70
CA LYS A 157 -6.50 -14.12 -1.79
C LYS A 157 -7.21 -15.10 -2.73
N GLU A 158 -6.58 -16.20 -3.08
CA GLU A 158 -7.19 -17.26 -3.89
C GLU A 158 -8.43 -17.85 -3.20
N LEU A 159 -8.31 -18.18 -1.91
CA LEU A 159 -9.41 -18.70 -1.10
C LEU A 159 -10.53 -17.68 -0.93
N SER A 160 -10.21 -16.40 -0.74
CA SER A 160 -11.22 -15.33 -0.69
C SER A 160 -11.99 -15.21 -2.01
N ILE A 161 -11.31 -15.32 -3.16
CA ILE A 161 -11.97 -15.32 -4.47
C ILE A 161 -12.85 -16.56 -4.63
N ALA A 162 -12.38 -17.72 -4.17
CA ALA A 162 -13.16 -18.97 -4.21
C ALA A 162 -14.40 -18.91 -3.31
N MET A 163 -14.30 -18.25 -2.16
CA MET A 163 -15.43 -17.99 -1.25
C MET A 163 -16.48 -17.12 -1.94
N ASP A 164 -16.07 -15.98 -2.51
CA ASP A 164 -16.97 -15.06 -3.22
C ASP A 164 -17.69 -15.77 -4.40
N ASP A 165 -16.99 -16.61 -5.16
CA ASP A 165 -17.59 -17.40 -6.25
C ASP A 165 -18.60 -18.44 -5.73
N ALA A 166 -18.27 -19.13 -4.64
CA ALA A 166 -19.15 -20.12 -4.02
C ALA A 166 -20.42 -19.45 -3.43
N GLU A 167 -20.30 -18.28 -2.80
CA GLU A 167 -21.44 -17.49 -2.33
C GLU A 167 -22.31 -17.02 -3.51
N ALA A 168 -21.71 -16.53 -4.60
CA ALA A 168 -22.44 -16.13 -5.79
C ALA A 168 -23.20 -17.31 -6.42
N ARG A 169 -22.58 -18.50 -6.46
CA ARG A 169 -23.21 -19.74 -6.93
C ARG A 169 -24.36 -20.18 -6.04
N LEU A 170 -24.22 -20.05 -4.72
CA LEU A 170 -25.30 -20.36 -3.78
C LEU A 170 -26.49 -19.42 -3.98
N ASN A 171 -26.23 -18.12 -4.07
CA ASN A 171 -27.27 -17.11 -4.33
C ASN A 171 -27.98 -17.37 -5.67
N ALA A 172 -27.22 -17.69 -6.73
CA ALA A 172 -27.79 -18.02 -8.03
C ALA A 172 -28.65 -19.30 -8.01
N LEU A 173 -28.25 -20.31 -7.22
CA LEU A 173 -29.02 -21.52 -7.01
C LEU A 173 -30.32 -21.24 -6.25
N ASP A 174 -30.25 -20.44 -5.19
CA ASP A 174 -31.41 -20.02 -4.39
C ASP A 174 -32.41 -19.22 -5.24
N ASP A 175 -31.93 -18.27 -6.05
CA ASP A 175 -32.76 -17.55 -7.04
C ASP A 175 -33.41 -18.50 -8.06
N ALA A 176 -32.66 -19.47 -8.56
CA ALA A 176 -33.18 -20.44 -9.52
C ALA A 176 -34.29 -21.32 -8.92
N TYR A 177 -34.20 -21.61 -7.62
CA TYR A 177 -35.19 -22.40 -6.89
C TYR A 177 -36.40 -21.58 -6.48
N PHE A 178 -36.21 -20.53 -5.67
CA PHE A 178 -37.28 -19.77 -5.02
C PHE A 178 -37.93 -18.74 -5.94
N VAL A 179 -37.19 -18.13 -6.87
CA VAL A 179 -37.69 -17.03 -7.71
C VAL A 179 -38.11 -17.55 -9.08
N LYS A 180 -37.25 -18.30 -9.75
CA LYS A 180 -37.48 -18.75 -11.13
C LYS A 180 -38.23 -20.09 -11.22
N GLY A 181 -38.31 -20.84 -10.12
CA GLY A 181 -39.03 -22.12 -10.07
C GLY A 181 -38.48 -23.18 -11.04
N HIS A 182 -37.17 -23.18 -11.30
CA HIS A 182 -36.54 -24.12 -12.25
C HIS A 182 -36.54 -25.57 -11.75
N PHE A 183 -36.70 -25.79 -10.45
CA PHE A 183 -36.73 -27.10 -9.82
C PHE A 183 -38.17 -27.44 -9.42
N LYS A 184 -38.81 -28.39 -10.14
CA LYS A 184 -40.21 -28.76 -9.92
C LYS A 184 -40.36 -30.17 -9.36
N GLY A 185 -41.29 -30.31 -8.42
CA GLY A 185 -41.65 -31.58 -7.80
C GLY A 185 -40.54 -32.17 -6.91
N ALA A 186 -40.80 -33.35 -6.34
CA ALA A 186 -39.91 -34.00 -5.37
C ALA A 186 -38.49 -34.25 -5.91
N LYS A 187 -38.36 -34.61 -7.21
CA LYS A 187 -37.04 -34.77 -7.85
C LYS A 187 -36.28 -33.46 -7.99
N GLY A 188 -36.98 -32.35 -8.26
CA GLY A 188 -36.38 -31.02 -8.33
C GLY A 188 -35.87 -30.55 -6.97
N GLN A 189 -36.67 -30.73 -5.92
CA GLN A 189 -36.29 -30.40 -4.54
C GLN A 189 -35.06 -31.19 -4.10
N HIS A 190 -35.05 -32.51 -4.31
CA HIS A 190 -33.89 -33.34 -3.96
C HIS A 190 -32.61 -32.91 -4.71
N ARG A 191 -32.72 -32.49 -5.98
CA ARG A 191 -31.56 -32.00 -6.74
C ARG A 191 -31.06 -30.65 -6.21
N TYR A 192 -31.97 -29.76 -5.82
CA TYR A 192 -31.62 -28.50 -5.18
C TYR A 192 -30.89 -28.75 -3.86
N ASP A 193 -31.43 -29.61 -2.99
CA ASP A 193 -30.83 -29.93 -1.69
C ASP A 193 -29.41 -30.50 -1.85
N GLN A 194 -29.21 -31.39 -2.84
CA GLN A 194 -27.88 -31.93 -3.17
C GLN A 194 -26.89 -30.83 -3.59
N LEU A 195 -27.30 -29.94 -4.50
CA LEU A 195 -26.45 -28.85 -4.99
C LEU A 195 -26.14 -27.84 -3.88
N ARG A 196 -27.14 -27.47 -3.08
CA ARG A 196 -27.00 -26.58 -1.93
C ARG A 196 -26.03 -27.15 -0.92
N THR A 197 -26.18 -28.43 -0.56
CA THR A 197 -25.29 -29.13 0.37
C THR A 197 -23.86 -29.16 -0.13
N ALA A 198 -23.66 -29.45 -1.43
CA ALA A 198 -22.32 -29.46 -2.02
C ALA A 198 -21.65 -28.07 -1.98
N ILE A 199 -22.40 -27.00 -2.30
CA ILE A 199 -21.87 -25.62 -2.25
C ILE A 199 -21.61 -25.18 -0.80
N ALA A 200 -22.51 -25.52 0.13
CA ALA A 200 -22.33 -25.21 1.55
C ALA A 200 -21.08 -25.90 2.12
N GLY A 201 -20.85 -27.18 1.79
CA GLY A 201 -19.62 -27.87 2.18
C GLY A 201 -18.34 -27.27 1.58
N GLN A 202 -18.41 -26.73 0.35
CA GLN A 202 -17.30 -25.96 -0.24
C GLN A 202 -17.03 -24.68 0.55
N LEU A 203 -18.08 -23.93 0.92
CA LEU A 203 -17.94 -22.72 1.75
C LEU A 203 -17.34 -23.04 3.12
N GLU A 204 -17.84 -24.05 3.81
CA GLU A 204 -17.30 -24.47 5.12
C GLU A 204 -15.81 -24.83 5.03
N SER A 205 -15.40 -25.57 4.00
CA SER A 205 -13.99 -25.91 3.77
C SER A 205 -13.12 -24.67 3.52
N VAL A 206 -13.56 -23.77 2.65
CA VAL A 206 -12.80 -22.54 2.32
C VAL A 206 -12.72 -21.61 3.51
N THR A 207 -13.81 -21.47 4.29
CA THR A 207 -13.81 -20.68 5.53
C THR A 207 -12.87 -21.27 6.57
N ALA A 208 -12.84 -22.60 6.73
CA ALA A 208 -11.90 -23.25 7.65
C ALA A 208 -10.43 -23.02 7.25
N GLU A 209 -10.10 -23.15 5.96
CA GLU A 209 -8.75 -22.86 5.46
C GLU A 209 -8.37 -21.38 5.64
N LEU A 210 -9.30 -20.45 5.42
CA LEU A 210 -9.07 -19.02 5.66
C LEU A 210 -8.81 -18.70 7.14
N GLU A 211 -9.54 -19.35 8.04
CA GLU A 211 -9.38 -19.21 9.48
C GLU A 211 -8.03 -19.76 9.94
N GLU A 212 -7.59 -20.90 9.40
CA GLU A 212 -6.27 -21.47 9.69
C GLU A 212 -5.13 -20.52 9.27
N ILE A 213 -5.21 -19.93 8.08
CA ILE A 213 -4.23 -18.93 7.61
C ILE A 213 -4.25 -17.67 8.48
N SER A 214 -5.44 -17.24 8.93
CA SER A 214 -5.59 -16.10 9.83
C SER A 214 -4.93 -16.35 11.17
N GLN A 215 -5.17 -17.51 11.78
CA GLN A 215 -4.59 -17.91 13.07
C GLN A 215 -3.08 -18.12 13.00
N ALA A 216 -2.56 -18.55 11.85
CA ALA A 216 -1.12 -18.69 11.63
C ALA A 216 -0.38 -17.34 11.49
N THR A 217 -1.10 -16.22 11.30
CA THR A 217 -0.50 -14.89 11.22
C THR A 217 -0.21 -14.36 12.63
N ASP A 218 1.06 -14.18 12.98
CA ASP A 218 1.45 -13.65 14.29
C ASP A 218 1.42 -12.12 14.32
N LEU A 219 0.25 -11.54 14.61
CA LEU A 219 0.12 -10.10 14.79
C LEU A 219 0.80 -9.57 16.07
N THR A 220 1.25 -10.45 16.98
CA THR A 220 2.03 -10.03 18.16
C THR A 220 3.36 -9.40 17.77
N VAL A 221 3.87 -9.71 16.56
CA VAL A 221 5.07 -9.07 15.99
C VAL A 221 4.90 -7.55 15.87
N LEU A 222 3.68 -7.04 15.60
CA LEU A 222 3.44 -5.58 15.54
C LEU A 222 3.44 -4.91 16.92
N ARG A 223 3.27 -5.71 17.99
CA ARG A 223 3.21 -5.26 19.38
C ARG A 223 4.56 -5.32 20.07
N ASP A 224 5.42 -6.24 19.64
CA ASP A 224 6.78 -6.43 20.12
C ASP A 224 7.76 -5.62 19.26
N GLY A 225 8.33 -4.55 19.83
CA GLY A 225 9.24 -3.66 19.12
C GLY A 225 10.54 -4.34 18.64
N ASP A 226 11.01 -5.37 19.34
CA ASP A 226 12.23 -6.10 18.97
C ASP A 226 11.95 -7.05 17.81
N ARG A 227 10.86 -7.83 17.89
CA ARG A 227 10.42 -8.69 16.77
C ARG A 227 10.09 -7.87 15.52
N LEU A 228 9.42 -6.73 15.70
CA LEU A 228 9.11 -5.81 14.61
C LEU A 228 10.39 -5.27 13.96
N HIS A 229 11.42 -4.98 14.76
CA HIS A 229 12.72 -4.52 14.27
C HIS A 229 13.47 -5.60 13.50
N GLU A 230 13.52 -6.83 14.01
CA GLU A 230 14.15 -7.96 13.33
C GLU A 230 13.50 -8.24 11.98
N ALA A 231 12.16 -8.28 11.96
CA ALA A 231 11.40 -8.38 10.73
C ALA A 231 11.79 -7.23 9.78
N TRP A 232 11.65 -5.98 10.21
CA TRP A 232 12.00 -4.81 9.41
C TRP A 232 13.43 -4.83 8.86
N ALA A 233 14.41 -5.30 9.63
CA ALA A 233 15.81 -5.39 9.20
C ALA A 233 16.01 -6.44 8.10
N SER A 234 15.24 -7.52 8.11
CA SER A 234 15.24 -8.55 7.06
C SER A 234 14.42 -8.20 5.81
N ALA A 235 13.55 -7.18 5.93
CA ALA A 235 12.64 -6.77 4.86
C ALA A 235 13.36 -6.22 3.64
N ASP A 236 12.80 -6.46 2.45
CA ASP A 236 13.24 -5.72 1.28
C ASP A 236 12.76 -4.24 1.33
N LEU A 237 13.37 -3.42 0.49
CA LEU A 237 13.07 -1.99 0.43
C LEU A 237 11.62 -1.70 -0.03
N GLU A 238 11.07 -2.51 -0.91
CA GLU A 238 9.72 -2.31 -1.46
C GLU A 238 8.66 -2.59 -0.39
N GLN A 239 8.80 -3.70 0.31
CA GLN A 239 7.98 -4.11 1.45
C GLN A 239 8.00 -3.08 2.58
N SER A 240 9.21 -2.69 3.04
CA SER A 240 9.38 -1.67 4.08
C SER A 240 8.65 -0.38 3.72
N ARG A 241 8.72 0.03 2.45
CA ARG A 241 8.05 1.24 1.96
C ARG A 241 6.55 1.10 1.83
N ILE A 242 6.01 -0.09 1.55
CA ILE A 242 4.57 -0.32 1.51
C ILE A 242 4.00 -0.10 2.92
N LEU A 243 4.60 -0.73 3.94
CA LEU A 243 4.20 -0.58 5.33
C LEU A 243 4.36 0.86 5.81
N LEU A 244 5.49 1.50 5.48
CA LEU A 244 5.75 2.89 5.83
C LEU A 244 4.67 3.84 5.27
N ARG A 245 4.19 3.61 4.05
CA ARG A 245 3.16 4.48 3.42
C ARG A 245 1.76 4.30 4.01
N ILE A 246 1.52 3.24 4.79
CA ILE A 246 0.28 3.07 5.55
C ILE A 246 0.31 4.00 6.77
N ALA A 247 1.45 4.09 7.46
CA ALA A 247 1.58 4.86 8.69
C ALA A 247 1.99 6.32 8.47
N LEU A 248 2.82 6.62 7.46
CA LEU A 248 3.48 7.91 7.28
C LEU A 248 3.05 8.61 6.00
N HIS A 249 2.57 9.85 6.12
CA HIS A 249 2.29 10.72 4.97
C HIS A 249 3.57 11.39 4.46
N SER A 250 4.35 12.00 5.36
CA SER A 250 5.62 12.66 5.03
C SER A 250 6.44 12.92 6.27
N VAL A 251 7.73 13.22 6.09
CA VAL A 251 8.60 13.68 7.18
C VAL A 251 9.41 14.89 6.72
N THR A 252 9.49 15.91 7.56
CA THR A 252 10.24 17.13 7.27
C THR A 252 11.49 17.18 8.14
N LEU A 253 12.66 17.28 7.52
CA LEU A 253 13.91 17.50 8.24
C LEU A 253 14.14 19.00 8.44
N LEU A 254 14.31 19.43 9.67
CA LEU A 254 14.67 20.81 9.98
C LEU A 254 16.15 21.09 9.68
N PRO A 255 16.51 22.36 9.39
CA PRO A 255 17.90 22.73 9.14
C PRO A 255 18.82 22.30 10.29
N PRO A 256 20.02 21.78 9.99
CA PRO A 256 21.00 21.48 11.03
C PRO A 256 21.55 22.78 11.66
N PRO A 257 22.16 22.72 12.86
CA PRO A 257 22.97 23.83 13.35
C PRO A 257 24.20 24.01 12.43
N ASN A 258 24.95 25.10 12.61
CA ASN A 258 26.07 25.49 11.72
C ASN A 258 27.08 24.37 11.39
N THR A 259 27.24 23.35 12.23
CA THR A 259 28.18 22.22 12.04
C THR A 259 27.53 20.87 11.76
N GLY A 260 26.21 20.79 11.53
CA GLY A 260 25.52 19.50 11.48
C GLY A 260 25.12 18.99 12.88
N PRO A 261 24.16 18.05 12.98
CA PRO A 261 23.83 17.45 14.26
C PRO A 261 25.00 16.58 14.74
N ARG A 262 25.33 16.69 16.03
CA ARG A 262 26.48 16.01 16.64
C ARG A 262 26.17 14.60 17.15
N SER A 263 24.88 14.24 17.20
CA SER A 263 24.42 12.92 17.64
C SER A 263 23.14 12.51 16.92
N TRP A 264 22.85 11.20 16.96
CA TRP A 264 21.59 10.65 16.46
C TRP A 264 20.37 11.25 17.17
N PHE A 265 20.44 11.47 18.49
CA PHE A 265 19.35 12.10 19.26
C PHE A 265 19.08 13.52 18.78
N GLU A 266 20.13 14.31 18.56
CA GLU A 266 19.96 15.67 18.03
C GLU A 266 19.33 15.64 16.63
N LEU A 267 19.75 14.70 15.77
CA LEU A 267 19.14 14.52 14.46
C LEU A 267 17.64 14.17 14.59
N PHE A 268 17.30 13.22 15.48
CA PHE A 268 15.91 12.78 15.68
C PHE A 268 14.98 13.94 16.06
N THR A 269 15.40 14.82 16.98
CA THR A 269 14.62 15.99 17.39
C THR A 269 14.32 16.98 16.26
N ARG A 270 15.01 16.86 15.12
CA ARG A 270 14.82 17.69 13.92
C ARG A 270 13.95 17.04 12.86
N PHE A 271 13.54 15.79 13.03
CA PHE A 271 12.56 15.13 12.16
C PHE A 271 11.15 15.45 12.66
N CYS A 272 10.40 16.19 11.86
CA CYS A 272 8.99 16.50 12.10
C CYS A 272 8.14 15.53 11.26
N PHE A 273 7.46 14.61 11.93
CA PHE A 273 6.66 13.59 11.28
C PHE A 273 5.23 14.10 10.99
N HIS A 274 4.66 13.60 9.90
CA HIS A 274 3.25 13.73 9.59
C HIS A 274 2.72 12.31 9.39
N TRP A 275 2.19 11.75 10.47
CA TRP A 275 1.57 10.43 10.48
C TRP A 275 0.17 10.49 9.88
N VAL A 276 -0.25 9.40 9.27
CA VAL A 276 -1.61 9.25 8.75
C VAL A 276 -2.61 9.29 9.91
N GLY A 277 -3.71 10.03 9.72
CA GLY A 277 -4.74 10.22 10.75
C GLY A 277 -4.44 11.34 11.76
N GLU A 278 -3.27 11.99 11.68
CA GLU A 278 -2.86 13.05 12.61
C GLU A 278 -2.55 14.37 11.88
N LYS A 279 -2.57 15.48 12.64
CA LYS A 279 -2.05 16.75 12.13
C LYS A 279 -0.52 16.68 12.01
N PRO A 280 0.11 17.36 11.04
CA PRO A 280 1.55 17.44 10.96
C PRO A 280 2.16 17.97 12.26
N GLN A 281 3.24 17.35 12.73
CA GLN A 281 3.96 17.86 13.90
C GLN A 281 4.50 19.28 13.65
N PRO A 282 4.60 20.13 14.69
CA PRO A 282 5.15 21.47 14.57
C PRO A 282 6.56 21.47 13.96
N LEU A 283 6.85 22.44 13.10
CA LEU A 283 8.13 22.59 12.41
C LEU A 283 9.19 23.29 13.29
N GLU A 284 9.41 22.74 14.48
CA GLU A 284 10.40 23.21 15.45
C GLU A 284 11.19 22.03 16.03
N VAL A 285 12.37 22.32 16.58
CA VAL A 285 13.18 21.30 17.25
C VAL A 285 12.51 20.96 18.57
N ASP A 286 12.20 19.69 18.80
CA ASP A 286 11.47 19.25 19.98
C ASP A 286 12.10 17.98 20.56
N ARG A 287 12.47 18.06 21.84
CA ARG A 287 13.06 16.95 22.60
C ARG A 287 12.03 15.96 23.11
N ALA A 288 10.77 16.37 23.28
CA ALA A 288 9.69 15.46 23.69
C ALA A 288 9.45 14.36 22.64
N ARG A 289 9.91 14.55 21.39
CA ARG A 289 9.93 13.49 20.37
C ARG A 289 10.78 12.28 20.73
N LEU A 290 11.69 12.42 21.71
CA LEU A 290 12.51 11.31 22.19
C LEU A 290 11.80 10.47 23.27
N ASP A 291 10.64 10.92 23.75
CA ASP A 291 9.94 10.23 24.83
C ASP A 291 9.33 8.92 24.31
N GLY A 292 9.67 7.80 24.96
CA GLY A 292 9.16 6.48 24.59
C GLY A 292 9.69 5.93 23.26
N ILE A 293 10.80 6.48 22.72
CA ILE A 293 11.37 5.96 21.49
C ILE A 293 12.12 4.65 21.71
N PHE A 294 11.99 3.73 20.75
CA PHE A 294 12.88 2.59 20.64
C PHE A 294 14.25 3.06 20.16
N TYR A 295 15.30 2.68 20.88
CA TYR A 295 16.67 2.91 20.48
C TYR A 295 17.37 1.58 20.24
N PHE A 296 17.57 1.25 18.98
CA PHE A 296 18.33 0.07 18.58
C PHE A 296 19.82 0.45 18.50
N VAL A 297 20.64 -0.21 19.32
CA VAL A 297 22.09 -0.09 19.26
C VAL A 297 22.56 -0.88 18.03
N PRO A 298 23.35 -0.30 17.10
CA PRO A 298 23.84 -1.03 15.95
C PRO A 298 24.77 -2.14 16.43
N ASP A 299 24.70 -3.32 15.81
CA ASP A 299 25.50 -4.50 16.17
C ASP A 299 27.02 -4.25 16.13
N THR A 300 27.48 -3.20 15.45
CA THR A 300 28.88 -2.77 15.47
C THR A 300 29.40 -2.32 16.84
N ALA A 301 28.51 -2.06 17.81
CA ALA A 301 28.88 -1.79 19.20
C ALA A 301 29.08 -3.07 20.03
N ARG A 302 28.61 -4.24 19.58
CA ARG A 302 28.82 -5.53 20.28
C ARG A 302 30.17 -6.18 19.99
N LEU A 303 30.91 -5.69 19.00
CA LEU A 303 32.27 -6.18 18.66
C LEU A 303 33.40 -5.41 19.39
N ALA A 304 33.06 -4.55 20.35
CA ALA A 304 34.03 -3.77 21.13
C ALA A 304 33.82 -3.90 22.65
N ALA A 305 33.33 -5.06 23.10
CA ALA A 305 33.26 -5.46 24.50
C ALA A 305 34.11 -6.72 24.74
#